data_AF-A0A661JBR1-F1
#
_entry.id   AF-A0A661JBR1-F1
#
_cell.length_a   1.000
_cell.length_b   1.000
_cell.length_c   1.000
_cell.angle_alpha   90.00
_cell.angle_beta   90.00
_cell.angle_gamma   90.00
#
_symmetry.space_group_name_H-M   'P 1'
#
loop_
_entity.id
_entity.type
_entity.pdbx_description
1 polymer ?
#
loop_
_entity_poly.entity_id
_entity_poly.type
_entity_poly.pdbx_seq_one_letter_code
_entity_poly.pdbx_strand_id
1 'polypeptide(L)'
;MTQNEQTFLAQTIDQIIGDWGLAGQVASEEISRRVLGRTAFWSTTLSDGSTLALVRLYSPVVQRQEIFLGNVLLNDFLFKALPRAVEQANLGEAVPLINDLENAYVLWRGSGDLEALRDAYHDEVLAALPDLYFGEADLARGIHGNIRGMLTFYKCNIEPFPTFIVPQAYLGRMLVAAGDWLRTVVGETGDEVLAQAARIPVEVAASRRINIVLSLLSFFYGRDGAEMQSFYTFLKQAMDDGRLPADKVRAAFGLALHQDFTKEVFNERKKGRTLNFDALAQAVEHLLQTVEAAVADERPLDVAPNLGTTKMLPLAPDTLVSRILNSVQIGYLPAVVASDVRSSSGGLACRFCGADLAVIDEKNIIGGSGTGNRFNQSLRRVGERFCLRCALSSYLETKRLGMQFDGIFPVPKLYNVIFHYGRHDDGEVEALQRQIDYVLAHIGGGKGIEELWADLRQLREQVAQEHGALDWAEIDWEAWIPPAMDVIAQMQQDVQAEVIPLGAGDYRLLVFILPQLRPGSREGLDFVQKRFSRSRLAVYTLLGLLRKLCGCDGPYYFQSLPTLAPGGFDPNT
;
A
#
# COMPACT_ATOMS: atom_id res chain seq x y z
N MET A 1 -30.21 0.38 17.87
CA MET A 1 -29.66 1.66 17.40
C MET A 1 -28.97 2.29 18.58
N THR A 2 -27.64 2.36 18.58
CA THR A 2 -26.93 3.14 19.60
C THR A 2 -27.16 4.61 19.26
N GLN A 3 -27.64 5.37 20.24
CA GLN A 3 -28.00 6.78 20.10
C GLN A 3 -26.79 7.66 19.69
N ASN A 4 -25.57 7.14 19.79
CA ASN A 4 -24.32 7.85 19.54
C ASN A 4 -23.98 7.97 18.04
N GLU A 5 -24.26 6.97 17.20
CA GLU A 5 -23.85 6.94 15.78
C GLU A 5 -24.56 8.01 14.93
N GLN A 6 -25.90 8.01 15.00
CA GLN A 6 -26.73 8.99 14.29
C GLN A 6 -26.46 10.41 14.80
N THR A 7 -26.19 10.56 16.11
CA THR A 7 -25.87 11.85 16.71
C THR A 7 -24.53 12.38 16.21
N PHE A 8 -23.50 11.55 16.16
CA PHE A 8 -22.19 11.95 15.62
C PHE A 8 -22.27 12.35 14.15
N LEU A 9 -22.89 11.51 13.32
CA LEU A 9 -23.02 11.79 11.90
C LEU A 9 -23.85 13.06 11.66
N ALA A 10 -24.92 13.25 12.45
CA ALA A 10 -25.74 14.46 12.40
C ALA A 10 -24.91 15.70 12.78
N GLN A 11 -24.12 15.65 13.86
CA GLN A 11 -23.23 16.74 14.26
C GLN A 11 -22.20 17.10 13.19
N THR A 12 -21.60 16.09 12.55
CA THR A 12 -20.65 16.29 11.44
C THR A 12 -21.34 16.98 10.25
N ILE A 13 -22.54 16.53 9.92
CA ILE A 13 -23.33 17.10 8.83
C ILE A 13 -23.79 18.52 9.17
N ASP A 14 -24.18 18.80 10.42
CA ASP A 14 -24.54 20.13 10.88
C ASP A 14 -23.37 21.11 10.77
N GLN A 15 -22.16 20.66 11.12
CA GLN A 15 -20.96 21.47 10.95
C GLN A 15 -20.74 21.83 9.47
N ILE A 16 -20.79 20.84 8.57
CA ILE A 16 -20.61 21.06 7.12
C ILE A 16 -21.70 21.98 6.56
N ILE A 17 -22.97 21.74 6.92
CA ILE A 17 -24.10 22.58 6.52
C ILE A 17 -23.91 24.01 7.04
N GLY A 18 -23.43 24.17 8.27
CA GLY A 18 -23.11 25.46 8.87
C GLY A 18 -22.01 26.20 8.11
N ASP A 19 -20.91 25.52 7.81
CA ASP A 19 -19.76 26.06 7.08
C ASP A 19 -20.13 26.50 5.66
N TRP A 20 -21.08 25.79 5.03
CA TRP A 20 -21.64 26.16 3.72
C TRP A 20 -22.73 27.24 3.76
N GLY A 21 -23.09 27.74 4.95
CA GLY A 21 -24.14 28.75 5.13
C GLY A 21 -25.55 28.22 4.85
N LEU A 22 -25.77 26.91 5.00
CA LEU A 22 -27.02 26.21 4.69
C LEU A 22 -27.85 25.88 5.95
N ALA A 23 -27.48 26.44 7.10
CA ALA A 23 -28.14 26.21 8.37
C ALA A 23 -29.67 26.42 8.28
N GLY A 24 -30.43 25.41 8.69
CA GLY A 24 -31.90 25.43 8.67
C GLY A 24 -32.55 25.17 7.30
N GLN A 25 -31.78 24.99 6.22
CA GLN A 25 -32.33 24.62 4.90
C GLN A 25 -32.52 23.10 4.76
N VAL A 26 -31.70 22.30 5.44
CA VAL A 26 -31.72 20.83 5.39
C VAL A 26 -31.48 20.27 6.78
N ALA A 27 -32.23 19.23 7.16
CA ALA A 27 -32.09 18.56 8.45
C ALA A 27 -30.95 17.51 8.40
N SER A 28 -29.96 17.63 9.29
CA SER A 28 -28.84 16.71 9.38
C SER A 28 -29.28 15.28 9.71
N GLU A 29 -30.36 15.11 10.50
CA GLU A 29 -30.87 13.80 10.87
C GLU A 29 -31.45 13.03 9.69
N GLU A 30 -31.97 13.72 8.66
CA GLU A 30 -32.43 13.09 7.43
C GLU A 30 -31.24 12.53 6.65
N ILE A 31 -30.18 13.33 6.46
CA ILE A 31 -28.97 12.89 5.75
C ILE A 31 -28.31 11.73 6.50
N SER A 32 -28.19 11.82 7.83
CA SER A 32 -27.66 10.72 8.67
C SER A 32 -28.45 9.43 8.47
N ARG A 33 -29.79 9.50 8.45
CA ARG A 33 -30.64 8.32 8.23
C ARG A 33 -30.44 7.73 6.83
N ARG A 34 -30.20 8.57 5.82
CA ARG A 34 -29.94 8.12 4.44
C ARG A 34 -28.62 7.38 4.31
N VAL A 35 -27.57 7.88 4.96
CA VAL A 35 -26.25 7.22 5.03
C VAL A 35 -26.38 5.86 5.70
N LEU A 36 -26.98 5.80 6.89
CA LEU A 36 -27.17 4.54 7.62
C LEU A 36 -28.12 3.56 6.89
N GLY A 37 -29.09 4.09 6.14
CA GLY A 37 -29.98 3.33 5.26
C GLY A 37 -29.34 2.89 3.94
N ARG A 38 -28.05 3.17 3.74
CA ARG A 38 -27.26 2.86 2.55
C ARG A 38 -27.79 3.42 1.23
N THR A 39 -28.34 4.63 1.29
CA THR A 39 -28.93 5.31 0.13
C THR A 39 -27.86 5.53 -0.94
N ALA A 40 -28.07 5.02 -2.15
CA ALA A 40 -27.11 5.21 -3.24
C ALA A 40 -26.96 6.69 -3.61
N PHE A 41 -28.07 7.39 -3.79
CA PHE A 41 -28.10 8.80 -4.14
C PHE A 41 -29.35 9.47 -3.56
N TRP A 42 -29.19 10.70 -3.08
CA TRP A 42 -30.28 11.58 -2.67
C TRP A 42 -29.90 13.01 -3.02
N SER A 43 -30.86 13.85 -3.37
CA SER A 43 -30.62 15.27 -3.60
C SER A 43 -31.82 16.14 -3.25
N THR A 44 -31.55 17.43 -3.04
CA THR A 44 -32.54 18.48 -2.86
C THR A 44 -32.03 19.78 -3.48
N THR A 45 -32.94 20.62 -3.96
CA THR A 45 -32.62 21.96 -4.44
C THR A 45 -32.52 22.92 -3.26
N LEU A 46 -31.48 23.76 -3.25
CA LEU A 46 -31.22 24.79 -2.26
C LEU A 46 -31.87 26.12 -2.65
N SER A 47 -31.96 27.05 -1.70
CA SER A 47 -32.58 28.37 -1.91
C SER A 47 -31.87 29.24 -2.96
N ASP A 48 -30.58 29.02 -3.19
CA ASP A 48 -29.77 29.68 -4.22
C ASP A 48 -29.88 29.04 -5.61
N GLY A 49 -30.69 27.98 -5.75
CA GLY A 49 -30.86 27.21 -6.98
C GLY A 49 -29.82 26.12 -7.21
N SER A 50 -28.82 25.99 -6.35
CA SER A 50 -27.86 24.87 -6.41
C SER A 50 -28.47 23.58 -5.86
N THR A 51 -27.84 22.45 -6.13
CA THR A 51 -28.25 21.13 -5.65
C THR A 51 -27.35 20.68 -4.52
N LEU A 52 -27.94 20.28 -3.39
CA LEU A 52 -27.27 19.48 -2.37
C LEU A 52 -27.55 18.00 -2.65
N ALA A 53 -26.52 17.18 -2.75
CA ALA A 53 -26.61 15.76 -3.01
C ALA A 53 -25.80 14.94 -2.00
N LEU A 54 -26.38 13.84 -1.55
CA LEU A 54 -25.66 12.75 -0.89
C LEU A 54 -25.32 11.70 -1.96
N VAL A 55 -24.02 11.49 -2.18
CA VAL A 55 -23.51 10.58 -3.21
C VAL A 55 -22.76 9.45 -2.53
N ARG A 56 -23.19 8.21 -2.78
CA ARG A 56 -22.45 7.01 -2.37
C ARG A 56 -21.47 6.60 -3.46
N LEU A 57 -20.20 6.51 -3.13
CA LEU A 57 -19.21 5.76 -3.89
C LEU A 57 -19.23 4.31 -3.40
N TYR A 58 -19.71 3.40 -4.25
CA TYR A 58 -19.63 1.96 -3.99
C TYR A 58 -18.43 1.36 -4.71
N SER A 59 -17.58 0.62 -3.99
CA SER A 59 -16.39 -0.02 -4.53
C SER A 59 -16.15 -1.37 -3.84
N PRO A 60 -16.32 -2.52 -4.53
CA PRO A 60 -16.34 -3.83 -3.88
C PRO A 60 -15.00 -4.20 -3.26
N VAL A 61 -15.05 -4.84 -2.08
CA VAL A 61 -13.86 -5.30 -1.36
C VAL A 61 -13.70 -6.81 -1.40
N VAL A 62 -12.49 -7.27 -1.67
CA VAL A 62 -12.14 -8.69 -1.73
C VAL A 62 -11.37 -9.10 -0.48
N GLN A 63 -11.96 -9.94 0.36
CA GLN A 63 -11.35 -10.47 1.59
C GLN A 63 -10.43 -11.67 1.30
N ARG A 64 -9.42 -11.44 0.45
CA ARG A 64 -8.33 -12.40 0.20
C ARG A 64 -7.06 -11.84 0.82
N GLN A 65 -6.39 -12.62 1.67
CA GLN A 65 -5.26 -12.15 2.47
C GLN A 65 -4.17 -11.48 1.62
N GLU A 66 -3.99 -11.92 0.38
CA GLU A 66 -2.96 -11.45 -0.56
C GLU A 66 -3.23 -10.07 -1.19
N ILE A 67 -4.47 -9.57 -1.06
CA ILE A 67 -4.90 -8.30 -1.66
C ILE A 67 -5.81 -7.47 -0.77
N PHE A 68 -6.14 -7.92 0.44
CA PHE A 68 -7.19 -7.31 1.25
C PHE A 68 -6.79 -5.89 1.67
N LEU A 69 -5.58 -5.72 2.20
CA LEU A 69 -5.06 -4.39 2.51
C LEU A 69 -4.93 -3.58 1.23
N GLY A 70 -4.40 -4.17 0.17
CA GLY A 70 -4.34 -3.52 -1.14
C GLY A 70 -5.69 -2.97 -1.66
N ASN A 71 -6.78 -3.67 -1.39
CA ASN A 71 -8.12 -3.27 -1.78
C ASN A 71 -8.67 -2.14 -0.92
N VAL A 72 -8.37 -2.19 0.39
CA VAL A 72 -8.63 -1.11 1.34
C VAL A 72 -7.93 0.18 0.91
N LEU A 73 -6.64 0.12 0.60
CA LEU A 73 -5.86 1.28 0.16
C LEU A 73 -6.36 1.83 -1.19
N LEU A 74 -6.75 0.95 -2.12
CA LEU A 74 -7.37 1.37 -3.38
C LEU A 74 -8.70 2.10 -3.13
N ASN A 75 -9.53 1.61 -2.20
CA ASN A 75 -10.81 2.24 -1.90
C ASN A 75 -10.66 3.59 -1.21
N ASP A 76 -9.65 3.76 -0.35
CA ASP A 76 -9.32 5.07 0.23
C ASP A 76 -8.88 6.07 -0.85
N PHE A 77 -8.02 5.66 -1.77
CA PHE A 77 -7.63 6.47 -2.94
C PHE A 77 -8.84 6.89 -3.78
N LEU A 78 -9.69 5.93 -4.16
CA LEU A 78 -10.89 6.16 -4.96
C LEU A 78 -11.88 7.08 -4.24
N PHE A 79 -12.06 6.89 -2.94
CA PHE A 79 -12.92 7.75 -2.13
C PHE A 79 -12.43 9.20 -2.10
N LYS A 80 -11.14 9.40 -1.85
CA LYS A 80 -10.52 10.73 -1.80
C LYS A 80 -10.41 11.39 -3.17
N ALA A 81 -10.45 10.61 -4.26
CA ALA A 81 -10.47 11.14 -5.63
C ALA A 81 -11.77 11.88 -5.95
N LEU A 82 -12.91 11.50 -5.37
CA LEU A 82 -14.20 12.11 -5.72
C LEU A 82 -14.32 13.60 -5.35
N PRO A 83 -13.96 14.05 -4.14
CA PRO A 83 -13.92 15.49 -3.84
C PRO A 83 -12.94 16.27 -4.71
N ARG A 84 -11.76 15.69 -5.02
CA ARG A 84 -10.77 16.33 -5.89
C ARG A 84 -11.28 16.49 -7.32
N ALA A 85 -12.01 15.49 -7.83
CA ALA A 85 -12.66 15.57 -9.14
C ALA A 85 -13.66 16.74 -9.19
N VAL A 86 -14.45 16.92 -8.12
CA VAL A 86 -15.40 18.05 -8.00
C VAL A 86 -14.66 19.38 -8.03
N GLU A 87 -13.57 19.51 -7.28
CA GLU A 87 -12.75 20.73 -7.23
C GLU A 87 -12.11 21.04 -8.59
N GLN A 88 -11.42 20.06 -9.20
CA GLN A 88 -10.69 20.26 -10.46
C GLN A 88 -11.60 20.57 -11.65
N ALA A 89 -12.76 19.93 -11.72
CA ALA A 89 -13.75 20.19 -12.77
C ALA A 89 -14.67 21.37 -12.45
N ASN A 90 -14.45 22.07 -11.33
CA ASN A 90 -15.27 23.20 -10.88
C ASN A 90 -16.77 22.87 -10.81
N LEU A 91 -17.09 21.68 -10.26
CA LEU A 91 -18.47 21.17 -10.12
C LEU A 91 -19.13 21.55 -8.79
N GLY A 92 -18.51 22.46 -8.02
CA GLY A 92 -18.99 22.95 -6.73
C GLY A 92 -18.11 22.50 -5.57
N GLU A 93 -18.72 22.13 -4.45
CA GLU A 93 -18.04 21.77 -3.20
C GLU A 93 -18.40 20.34 -2.79
N ALA A 94 -17.41 19.55 -2.36
CA ALA A 94 -17.64 18.18 -1.93
C ALA A 94 -16.85 17.85 -0.66
N VAL A 95 -17.52 17.23 0.31
CA VAL A 95 -16.94 16.85 1.60
C VAL A 95 -17.19 15.36 1.88
N PRO A 96 -16.13 14.57 2.14
CA PRO A 96 -16.24 13.21 2.67
C PRO A 96 -17.02 13.17 3.99
N LEU A 97 -17.93 12.21 4.15
CA LEU A 97 -18.67 12.00 5.40
C LEU A 97 -18.17 10.79 6.18
N ILE A 98 -18.34 9.59 5.61
CA ILE A 98 -18.02 8.32 6.27
C ILE A 98 -17.80 7.22 5.24
N ASN A 99 -17.01 6.21 5.58
CA ASN A 99 -16.65 5.11 4.70
C ASN A 99 -16.60 3.77 5.47
N ASP A 100 -17.19 2.70 4.93
CA ASP A 100 -17.04 1.31 5.40
C ASP A 100 -16.25 0.38 4.48
N LEU A 101 -15.28 0.97 3.80
CA LEU A 101 -14.49 0.41 2.71
C LEU A 101 -15.32 0.20 1.45
N GLU A 102 -16.47 -0.48 1.54
CA GLU A 102 -17.32 -0.75 0.37
C GLU A 102 -18.20 0.44 0.00
N ASN A 103 -18.70 1.18 0.99
CA ASN A 103 -19.59 2.31 0.79
C ASN A 103 -18.96 3.54 1.43
N ALA A 104 -18.62 4.52 0.60
CA ALA A 104 -18.12 5.80 1.04
C ALA A 104 -19.11 6.90 0.65
N TYR A 105 -19.44 7.78 1.58
CA TYR A 105 -20.44 8.84 1.36
C TYR A 105 -19.76 10.20 1.26
N VAL A 106 -20.15 10.95 0.25
CA VAL A 106 -19.74 12.34 0.02
C VAL A 106 -20.98 13.21 -0.01
N LEU A 107 -20.94 14.33 0.71
CA LEU A 107 -21.90 15.41 0.53
C LEU A 107 -21.38 16.35 -0.54
N TRP A 108 -22.19 16.63 -1.55
CA TRP A 108 -21.83 17.46 -2.70
C TRP A 108 -22.84 18.59 -2.89
N ARG A 109 -22.35 19.83 -2.96
CA ARG A 109 -23.12 21.02 -3.33
C ARG A 109 -22.68 21.48 -4.71
N GLY A 110 -23.56 21.46 -5.70
CA GLY A 110 -23.21 21.77 -7.08
C GLY A 110 -24.40 21.78 -8.04
N SER A 111 -24.17 21.41 -9.30
CA SER A 111 -25.24 21.33 -10.31
C SER A 111 -26.19 20.16 -10.08
N GLY A 112 -25.72 19.08 -9.46
CA GLY A 112 -26.47 17.81 -9.36
C GLY A 112 -26.35 16.92 -10.60
N ASP A 113 -25.51 17.30 -11.58
CA ASP A 113 -25.23 16.52 -12.78
C ASP A 113 -24.27 15.35 -12.48
N LEU A 114 -24.84 14.16 -12.28
CA LEU A 114 -24.07 12.94 -12.04
C LEU A 114 -23.23 12.47 -13.24
N GLU A 115 -23.57 12.85 -14.47
CA GLU A 115 -22.78 12.46 -15.64
C GLU A 115 -21.49 13.28 -15.68
N ALA A 116 -21.60 14.60 -15.50
CA ALA A 116 -20.44 15.47 -15.36
C ALA A 116 -19.53 15.05 -14.19
N LEU A 117 -20.12 14.66 -13.05
CA LEU A 117 -19.38 14.15 -11.90
C LEU A 117 -18.63 12.85 -12.21
N ARG A 118 -19.28 11.91 -12.92
CA ARG A 118 -18.65 10.64 -13.32
C ARG A 118 -17.47 10.87 -14.25
N ASP A 119 -17.63 11.72 -15.25
CA ASP A 119 -16.59 11.98 -16.25
C ASP A 119 -15.39 12.67 -15.58
N ALA A 120 -15.64 13.69 -14.75
CA ALA A 120 -14.59 14.32 -13.94
C ALA A 120 -13.88 13.35 -12.99
N TYR A 121 -14.62 12.40 -12.41
CA TYR A 121 -14.05 11.38 -11.52
C TYR A 121 -13.13 10.42 -12.26
N HIS A 122 -13.52 9.98 -13.46
CA HIS A 122 -12.67 9.14 -14.30
C HIS A 122 -11.38 9.87 -14.67
N ASP A 123 -11.48 11.13 -15.11
CA ASP A 123 -10.34 11.97 -15.48
C ASP A 123 -9.37 12.19 -14.30
N GLU A 124 -9.88 12.46 -13.09
CA GLU A 124 -9.04 12.60 -11.89
C GLU A 124 -8.33 11.28 -11.53
N VAL A 125 -9.02 10.13 -11.61
CA VAL A 125 -8.39 8.83 -11.35
C VAL A 125 -7.29 8.55 -12.39
N LEU A 126 -7.52 8.90 -13.66
CA LEU A 126 -6.55 8.77 -14.73
C LEU A 126 -5.33 9.67 -14.52
N ALA A 127 -5.56 10.94 -14.18
CA ALA A 127 -4.50 11.91 -13.92
C ALA A 127 -3.64 11.52 -12.70
N ALA A 128 -4.27 10.98 -11.64
CA ALA A 128 -3.59 10.58 -10.40
C ALA A 128 -2.94 9.18 -10.47
N LEU A 129 -3.23 8.38 -11.49
CA LEU A 129 -2.73 7.00 -11.61
C LEU A 129 -1.19 6.88 -11.56
N PRO A 130 -0.38 7.76 -12.20
CA PRO A 130 1.07 7.73 -12.06
C PRO A 130 1.53 7.87 -10.60
N ASP A 131 0.93 8.77 -9.83
CA ASP A 131 1.31 8.99 -8.43
C ASP A 131 0.90 7.80 -7.55
N LEU A 132 -0.22 7.16 -7.87
CA LEU A 132 -0.63 5.92 -7.19
C LEU A 132 0.45 4.83 -7.33
N TYR A 133 1.07 4.69 -8.51
CA TYR A 133 2.20 3.78 -8.72
C TYR A 133 3.50 4.28 -8.07
N PHE A 134 3.96 5.48 -8.44
CA PHE A 134 5.33 5.93 -8.19
C PHE A 134 5.48 7.01 -7.12
N GLY A 135 4.39 7.70 -6.80
CA GLY A 135 4.40 8.81 -5.86
C GLY A 135 4.76 8.37 -4.44
N GLU A 136 5.31 9.32 -3.70
CA GLU A 136 5.50 9.22 -2.26
C GLU A 136 4.15 9.13 -1.53
N ALA A 137 4.19 8.78 -0.24
CA ALA A 137 2.97 8.70 0.55
C ALA A 137 2.31 10.09 0.67
N ASP A 138 1.04 10.16 0.30
CA ASP A 138 0.18 11.33 0.41
C ASP A 138 -1.18 10.86 0.94
N LEU A 139 -1.32 10.94 2.26
CA LEU A 139 -2.53 10.47 2.96
C LEU A 139 -3.76 11.28 2.58
N ALA A 140 -3.61 12.57 2.24
CA ALA A 140 -4.72 13.41 1.80
C ALA A 140 -5.26 12.96 0.44
N ARG A 141 -4.39 12.44 -0.44
CA ARG A 141 -4.79 11.86 -1.72
C ARG A 141 -5.18 10.37 -1.65
N GLY A 142 -4.93 9.72 -0.52
CA GLY A 142 -5.10 8.27 -0.35
C GLY A 142 -4.00 7.45 -1.04
N ILE A 143 -2.83 8.05 -1.24
CA ILE A 143 -1.66 7.38 -1.82
C ILE A 143 -0.80 6.88 -0.66
N HIS A 144 -0.67 5.56 -0.57
CA HIS A 144 -0.02 4.89 0.55
C HIS A 144 1.28 4.20 0.13
N GLY A 145 2.28 4.26 1.01
CA GLY A 145 3.55 3.54 0.83
C GLY A 145 4.53 4.22 -0.11
N ASN A 146 5.67 3.55 -0.35
CA ASN A 146 6.74 4.05 -1.21
C ASN A 146 7.28 2.90 -2.08
N ILE A 147 7.45 3.16 -3.37
CA ILE A 147 7.96 2.18 -4.35
C ILE A 147 9.32 1.59 -3.96
N ARG A 148 10.14 2.32 -3.19
CA ARG A 148 11.44 1.86 -2.66
C ARG A 148 11.33 0.54 -1.92
N GLY A 149 10.25 0.29 -1.18
CA GLY A 149 10.03 -0.99 -0.48
C GLY A 149 9.91 -2.19 -1.44
N MET A 150 9.50 -1.93 -2.68
CA MET A 150 9.35 -2.90 -3.78
C MET A 150 10.67 -3.09 -4.55
N LEU A 151 11.64 -2.19 -4.35
CA LEU A 151 12.94 -2.20 -5.01
C LEU A 151 14.05 -2.74 -4.08
N THR A 152 13.70 -3.73 -3.25
CA THR A 152 14.59 -4.35 -2.24
C THR A 152 14.97 -5.80 -2.57
N PHE A 153 14.63 -6.27 -3.78
CA PHE A 153 14.93 -7.63 -4.21
C PHE A 153 16.41 -7.81 -4.54
N TYR A 154 16.97 -8.98 -4.20
CA TYR A 154 18.42 -9.26 -4.26
C TYR A 154 18.79 -10.45 -5.16
N LYS A 155 17.85 -10.92 -5.98
CA LYS A 155 18.08 -11.94 -7.03
C LYS A 155 17.69 -11.35 -8.38
N CYS A 156 18.49 -11.59 -9.43
CA CYS A 156 18.17 -11.11 -10.78
C CYS A 156 17.38 -12.13 -11.60
N ASN A 157 17.57 -13.42 -11.34
CA ASN A 157 16.96 -14.51 -12.12
C ASN A 157 15.46 -14.74 -11.83
N ILE A 158 14.86 -13.87 -11.02
CA ILE A 158 13.46 -13.93 -10.62
C ILE A 158 12.87 -12.57 -10.89
N GLU A 159 11.75 -12.55 -11.61
CA GLU A 159 11.03 -11.31 -11.89
C GLU A 159 10.58 -10.71 -10.55
N PRO A 160 10.95 -9.45 -10.22
CA PRO A 160 10.44 -8.74 -9.09
C PRO A 160 8.97 -8.39 -9.33
N PHE A 161 8.18 -8.63 -8.31
CA PHE A 161 6.79 -8.21 -8.28
C PHE A 161 6.70 -6.72 -7.95
N PRO A 162 5.77 -5.96 -8.52
CA PRO A 162 4.81 -6.20 -9.60
C PRO A 162 5.07 -5.23 -10.76
N THR A 163 6.17 -5.37 -11.51
CA THR A 163 6.39 -4.47 -12.67
C THR A 163 5.42 -4.74 -13.82
N PHE A 164 4.77 -5.92 -13.84
CA PHE A 164 3.89 -6.37 -14.92
C PHE A 164 2.44 -5.89 -14.85
N ILE A 165 2.04 -5.17 -13.79
CA ILE A 165 0.77 -4.45 -13.72
C ILE A 165 0.94 -2.97 -14.09
N VAL A 166 2.18 -2.48 -14.20
CA VAL A 166 2.46 -1.10 -14.56
C VAL A 166 2.33 -0.91 -16.08
N PRO A 167 1.51 0.04 -16.56
CA PRO A 167 1.40 0.35 -17.99
C PRO A 167 2.75 0.62 -18.63
N GLN A 168 2.99 0.07 -19.82
CA GLN A 168 4.20 0.32 -20.61
C GLN A 168 4.41 1.82 -20.88
N ALA A 169 3.32 2.60 -20.99
CA ALA A 169 3.37 4.06 -21.10
C ALA A 169 4.13 4.74 -19.95
N TYR A 170 4.28 4.07 -18.81
CA TYR A 170 5.01 4.58 -17.65
C TYR A 170 6.44 4.03 -17.53
N LEU A 171 6.98 3.41 -18.59
CA LEU A 171 8.36 2.90 -18.59
C LEU A 171 9.37 3.97 -18.16
N GLY A 172 9.29 5.17 -18.74
CA GLY A 172 10.20 6.26 -18.38
C GLY A 172 10.15 6.62 -16.88
N ARG A 173 8.93 6.72 -16.31
CA ARG A 173 8.74 6.99 -14.87
C ARG A 173 9.30 5.88 -13.98
N MET A 174 9.11 4.62 -14.39
CA MET A 174 9.67 3.47 -13.67
C MET A 174 11.20 3.49 -13.67
N LEU A 175 11.82 3.82 -14.81
CA LEU A 175 13.29 3.91 -14.91
C LEU A 175 13.84 5.04 -14.04
N VAL A 176 13.20 6.21 -14.05
CA VAL A 176 13.59 7.34 -13.16
C VAL A 176 13.47 6.93 -11.69
N ALA A 177 12.34 6.36 -11.28
CA ALA A 177 12.14 5.91 -9.90
C ALA A 177 13.18 4.85 -9.45
N ALA A 178 13.50 3.89 -10.33
CA ALA A 178 14.55 2.90 -10.06
C ALA A 178 15.96 3.52 -10.03
N GLY A 179 16.23 4.51 -10.89
CA GLY A 179 17.48 5.26 -10.95
C GLY A 179 17.73 6.09 -9.69
N ASP A 180 16.74 6.86 -9.25
CA ASP A 180 16.83 7.65 -8.02
C ASP A 180 17.05 6.76 -6.79
N TRP A 181 16.40 5.60 -6.76
CA TRP A 181 16.64 4.63 -5.71
C TRP A 181 18.04 4.05 -5.79
N LEU A 182 18.52 3.69 -6.99
CA LEU A 182 19.89 3.22 -7.20
C LEU A 182 20.93 4.21 -6.69
N ARG A 183 20.80 5.52 -7.00
CA ARG A 183 21.69 6.58 -6.49
C ARG A 183 21.75 6.58 -4.97
N THR A 184 20.58 6.51 -4.33
CA THR A 184 20.47 6.49 -2.87
C THR A 184 21.15 5.24 -2.29
N VAL A 185 20.92 4.08 -2.88
CA VAL A 185 21.43 2.79 -2.38
C VAL A 185 22.94 2.64 -2.60
N VAL A 186 23.51 3.20 -3.67
CA VAL A 186 24.98 3.16 -3.87
C VAL A 186 25.70 4.21 -3.03
N GLY A 187 25.02 5.25 -2.55
CA GLY A 187 25.60 6.33 -1.74
C GLY A 187 25.90 5.96 -0.28
N GLU A 188 26.47 6.89 0.48
CA GLU A 188 27.00 6.63 1.83
C GLU A 188 25.96 6.06 2.81
N THR A 189 24.73 6.57 2.79
CA THR A 189 23.62 6.15 3.67
C THR A 189 22.85 4.94 3.14
N GLY A 190 23.42 4.21 2.17
CA GLY A 190 22.74 3.14 1.44
C GLY A 190 22.26 1.99 2.33
N ASP A 191 22.98 1.70 3.41
CA ASP A 191 22.65 0.59 4.32
C ASP A 191 21.41 0.92 5.17
N GLU A 192 21.37 2.13 5.73
CA GLU A 192 20.29 2.61 6.59
C GLU A 192 18.99 2.79 5.81
N VAL A 193 19.04 3.41 4.63
CA VAL A 193 17.85 3.63 3.79
C VAL A 193 17.31 2.30 3.27
N LEU A 194 18.19 1.33 2.93
CA LEU A 194 17.77 -0.01 2.55
C LEU A 194 17.10 -0.74 3.72
N ALA A 195 17.67 -0.63 4.92
CA ALA A 195 17.11 -1.22 6.12
C ALA A 195 15.70 -0.70 6.40
N GLN A 196 15.51 0.62 6.28
CA GLN A 196 14.21 1.27 6.42
C GLN A 196 13.22 0.82 5.35
N ALA A 197 13.60 0.88 4.06
CA ALA A 197 12.72 0.53 2.95
C ALA A 197 12.33 -0.97 2.95
N ALA A 198 13.27 -1.85 3.27
CA ALA A 198 13.02 -3.30 3.37
C ALA A 198 12.44 -3.71 4.72
N ARG A 199 12.43 -2.82 5.72
CA ARG A 199 12.07 -3.07 7.13
C ARG A 199 12.79 -4.31 7.67
N ILE A 200 14.11 -4.24 7.68
CA ILE A 200 15.03 -5.28 8.19
C ILE A 200 16.16 -4.62 8.98
N PRO A 201 16.91 -5.35 9.82
CA PRO A 201 18.08 -4.81 10.49
C PRO A 201 19.15 -4.31 9.52
N VAL A 202 19.89 -3.25 9.91
CA VAL A 202 20.90 -2.59 9.07
C VAL A 202 22.01 -3.55 8.66
N GLU A 203 22.41 -4.47 9.53
CA GLU A 203 23.45 -5.47 9.23
C GLU A 203 23.00 -6.44 8.13
N VAL A 204 21.71 -6.78 8.12
CA VAL A 204 21.11 -7.62 7.08
C VAL A 204 21.05 -6.85 5.77
N ALA A 205 20.64 -5.58 5.81
CA ALA A 205 20.63 -4.70 4.64
C ALA A 205 22.02 -4.54 4.03
N ALA A 206 23.04 -4.24 4.84
CA ALA A 206 24.43 -4.12 4.43
C ALA A 206 24.94 -5.38 3.72
N SER A 207 24.62 -6.58 4.25
CA SER A 207 25.00 -7.86 3.64
C SER A 207 24.34 -8.11 2.27
N ARG A 208 23.20 -7.46 1.99
CA ARG A 208 22.40 -7.64 0.76
C ARG A 208 22.60 -6.52 -0.25
N ARG A 209 23.10 -5.36 0.18
CA ARG A 209 23.18 -4.13 -0.62
C ARG A 209 23.73 -4.33 -2.01
N ILE A 210 24.91 -4.95 -2.17
CA ILE A 210 25.49 -5.18 -3.50
C ILE A 210 24.59 -6.04 -4.39
N ASN A 211 23.94 -7.06 -3.84
CA ASN A 211 23.04 -7.91 -4.62
C ASN A 211 21.78 -7.14 -5.03
N ILE A 212 21.27 -6.24 -4.18
CA ILE A 212 20.14 -5.37 -4.50
C ILE A 212 20.53 -4.41 -5.64
N VAL A 213 21.68 -3.72 -5.52
CA VAL A 213 22.18 -2.83 -6.58
C VAL A 213 22.29 -3.57 -7.92
N LEU A 214 22.93 -4.74 -7.93
CA LEU A 214 23.10 -5.53 -9.15
C LEU A 214 21.77 -6.08 -9.68
N SER A 215 20.83 -6.41 -8.80
CA SER A 215 19.47 -6.82 -9.16
C SER A 215 18.70 -5.70 -9.84
N LEU A 216 18.74 -4.48 -9.29
CA LEU A 216 18.10 -3.32 -9.88
C LEU A 216 18.73 -2.99 -11.24
N LEU A 217 20.06 -2.99 -11.33
CA LEU A 217 20.77 -2.72 -12.58
C LEU A 217 20.39 -3.73 -13.68
N SER A 218 20.52 -5.02 -13.38
CA SER A 218 20.26 -6.13 -14.30
C SER A 218 18.79 -6.20 -14.72
N PHE A 219 17.85 -5.93 -13.79
CA PHE A 219 16.42 -6.02 -14.08
C PHE A 219 15.89 -4.83 -14.89
N PHE A 220 16.23 -3.60 -14.48
CA PHE A 220 15.67 -2.39 -15.09
C PHE A 220 16.41 -1.93 -16.35
N TYR A 221 17.72 -2.20 -16.45
CA TYR A 221 18.56 -1.71 -17.54
C TYR A 221 19.18 -2.84 -18.37
N GLY A 222 18.75 -4.08 -18.13
CA GLY A 222 19.10 -5.23 -18.95
C GLY A 222 18.50 -5.12 -20.36
N ARG A 223 19.33 -5.31 -21.39
CA ARG A 223 18.87 -5.26 -22.79
C ARG A 223 18.11 -6.50 -23.23
N ASP A 224 18.37 -7.63 -22.61
CA ASP A 224 17.72 -8.91 -22.92
C ASP A 224 17.51 -9.78 -21.68
N GLY A 225 16.88 -10.94 -21.89
CA GLY A 225 16.63 -11.90 -20.82
C GLY A 225 17.90 -12.53 -20.25
N ALA A 226 19.01 -12.60 -21.00
CA ALA A 226 20.25 -13.20 -20.53
C ALA A 226 20.95 -12.29 -19.50
N GLU A 227 20.95 -10.98 -19.73
CA GLU A 227 21.42 -9.97 -18.78
C GLU A 227 20.67 -10.05 -17.44
N MET A 228 19.38 -10.37 -17.46
CA MET A 228 18.58 -10.57 -16.24
C MET A 228 18.93 -11.85 -15.48
N GLN A 229 19.44 -12.89 -16.15
CA GLN A 229 19.72 -14.17 -15.49
C GLN A 229 21.07 -14.16 -14.72
N SER A 230 21.94 -13.19 -14.96
CA SER A 230 23.24 -13.12 -14.30
C SER A 230 23.79 -11.72 -14.16
N PHE A 231 24.07 -11.31 -12.92
CA PHE A 231 24.78 -10.07 -12.62
C PHE A 231 26.10 -9.92 -13.39
N TYR A 232 26.87 -11.01 -13.52
CA TYR A 232 28.13 -11.01 -14.27
C TYR A 232 27.91 -10.73 -15.75
N THR A 233 26.93 -11.42 -16.36
CA THR A 233 26.61 -11.23 -17.79
C THR A 233 26.21 -9.78 -18.06
N PHE A 234 25.31 -9.22 -17.23
CA PHE A 234 24.94 -7.81 -17.32
C PHE A 234 26.16 -6.88 -17.24
N LEU A 235 26.97 -6.98 -16.18
CA LEU A 235 28.10 -6.07 -15.99
C LEU A 235 29.12 -6.18 -17.13
N LYS A 236 29.39 -7.40 -17.60
CA LYS A 236 30.32 -7.62 -18.71
C LYS A 236 29.80 -6.97 -20.00
N GLN A 237 28.57 -7.26 -20.38
CA GLN A 237 27.98 -6.71 -21.60
C GLN A 237 27.82 -5.19 -21.53
N ALA A 238 27.42 -4.66 -20.38
CA ALA A 238 27.31 -3.22 -20.16
C ALA A 238 28.66 -2.49 -20.22
N MET A 239 29.76 -3.15 -19.84
CA MET A 239 31.10 -2.60 -20.05
C MET A 239 31.53 -2.71 -21.52
N ASP A 240 31.28 -3.86 -22.15
CA ASP A 240 31.69 -4.14 -23.54
C ASP A 240 30.95 -3.22 -24.55
N ASP A 241 29.70 -2.85 -24.26
CA ASP A 241 28.88 -1.95 -25.09
C ASP A 241 28.90 -0.48 -24.65
N GLY A 242 29.69 -0.16 -23.62
CA GLY A 242 29.93 1.22 -23.15
C GLY A 242 28.82 1.84 -22.30
N ARG A 243 27.76 1.09 -21.94
CA ARG A 243 26.72 1.57 -20.98
C ARG A 243 27.27 1.86 -19.59
N LEU A 244 28.28 1.11 -19.16
CA LEU A 244 28.98 1.30 -17.90
C LEU A 244 30.48 1.54 -18.15
N PRO A 245 31.10 2.57 -17.55
CA PRO A 245 32.53 2.81 -17.68
C PRO A 245 33.35 1.64 -17.10
N ALA A 246 34.10 0.97 -17.96
CA ALA A 246 34.83 -0.24 -17.58
C ALA A 246 35.88 0.02 -16.49
N ASP A 247 36.55 1.17 -16.50
CA ASP A 247 37.51 1.56 -15.47
C ASP A 247 36.86 1.68 -14.08
N LYS A 248 35.66 2.28 -14.01
CA LYS A 248 34.89 2.45 -12.76
C LYS A 248 34.36 1.15 -12.23
N VAL A 249 33.79 0.30 -13.08
CA VAL A 249 33.33 -1.04 -12.68
C VAL A 249 34.51 -1.88 -12.20
N ARG A 250 35.65 -1.85 -12.89
CA ARG A 250 36.86 -2.58 -12.47
C ARG A 250 37.38 -2.09 -11.11
N ALA A 251 37.39 -0.78 -10.88
CA ALA A 251 37.75 -0.19 -9.59
C ALA A 251 36.77 -0.58 -8.48
N ALA A 252 35.46 -0.61 -8.77
CA ALA A 252 34.42 -1.01 -7.82
C ALA A 252 34.61 -2.44 -7.29
N PHE A 253 35.10 -3.35 -8.13
CA PHE A 253 35.38 -4.74 -7.76
C PHE A 253 36.84 -4.99 -7.37
N GLY A 254 37.67 -3.94 -7.24
CA GLY A 254 39.07 -4.05 -6.84
C GLY A 254 39.93 -4.87 -7.79
N LEU A 255 39.66 -4.78 -9.10
CA LEU A 255 40.40 -5.51 -10.13
C LEU A 255 41.70 -4.77 -10.48
N ALA A 256 42.80 -5.52 -10.59
CA ALA A 256 44.06 -4.97 -11.08
C ALA A 256 43.94 -4.56 -12.56
N LEU A 257 44.82 -3.65 -13.01
CA LEU A 257 44.79 -3.06 -14.35
C LEU A 257 44.75 -4.11 -15.48
N HIS A 258 45.38 -5.27 -15.28
CA HIS A 258 45.50 -6.36 -16.26
C HIS A 258 44.76 -7.65 -15.86
N GLN A 259 43.95 -7.62 -14.80
CA GLN A 259 43.20 -8.81 -14.39
C GLN A 259 41.96 -8.99 -15.25
N ASP A 260 41.74 -10.19 -15.79
CA ASP A 260 40.52 -10.48 -16.55
C ASP A 260 39.29 -10.47 -15.64
N PHE A 261 38.19 -9.88 -16.14
CA PHE A 261 36.90 -9.93 -15.46
C PHE A 261 36.16 -11.20 -15.85
N THR A 262 36.48 -12.31 -15.18
CA THR A 262 35.78 -13.59 -15.34
C THR A 262 34.67 -13.76 -14.31
N LYS A 263 33.79 -14.75 -14.53
CA LYS A 263 32.68 -15.05 -13.63
C LYS A 263 33.18 -15.50 -12.24
N GLU A 264 34.28 -16.23 -12.21
CA GLU A 264 34.92 -16.72 -10.98
C GLU A 264 35.44 -15.53 -10.16
N VAL A 265 36.21 -14.63 -10.81
CA VAL A 265 36.73 -13.42 -10.17
C VAL A 265 35.61 -12.52 -9.67
N PHE A 266 34.57 -12.29 -10.48
CA PHE A 266 33.39 -11.53 -10.05
C PHE A 266 32.75 -12.11 -8.79
N ASN A 267 32.50 -13.42 -8.76
CA ASN A 267 31.86 -14.07 -7.62
C ASN A 267 32.71 -14.02 -6.35
N GLU A 268 34.04 -14.09 -6.48
CA GLU A 268 34.99 -13.93 -5.38
C GLU A 268 34.93 -12.49 -4.83
N ARG A 269 35.09 -11.48 -5.70
CA ARG A 269 35.12 -10.07 -5.31
C ARG A 269 33.81 -9.59 -4.72
N LYS A 270 32.67 -10.01 -5.28
CA LYS A 270 31.33 -9.69 -4.77
C LYS A 270 31.08 -10.19 -3.35
N LYS A 271 31.71 -11.31 -2.95
CA LYS A 271 31.59 -11.89 -1.60
C LYS A 271 32.66 -11.34 -0.63
N GLY A 272 33.70 -10.70 -1.15
CA GLY A 272 34.79 -10.14 -0.36
C GLY A 272 34.44 -8.78 0.27
N ARG A 273 35.38 -8.25 1.05
CA ARG A 273 35.29 -6.91 1.68
C ARG A 273 35.85 -5.78 0.81
N THR A 274 36.13 -6.06 -0.47
CA THR A 274 36.91 -5.17 -1.34
C THR A 274 36.04 -4.32 -2.27
N LEU A 275 34.73 -4.24 -2.03
CA LEU A 275 33.83 -3.46 -2.86
C LEU A 275 34.02 -1.96 -2.60
N ASN A 276 34.28 -1.20 -3.65
CA ASN A 276 34.34 0.25 -3.60
C ASN A 276 33.03 0.84 -4.14
N PHE A 277 32.17 1.28 -3.22
CA PHE A 277 30.86 1.84 -3.56
C PHE A 277 30.95 3.22 -4.23
N ASP A 278 31.99 4.02 -3.97
CA ASP A 278 32.17 5.31 -4.64
C ASP A 278 32.46 5.14 -6.14
N ALA A 279 33.30 4.15 -6.47
CA ALA A 279 33.56 3.79 -7.86
C ALA A 279 32.32 3.20 -8.53
N LEU A 280 31.53 2.40 -7.80
CA LEU A 280 30.26 1.88 -8.30
C LEU A 280 29.24 3.01 -8.54
N ALA A 281 29.15 3.98 -7.63
CA ALA A 281 28.27 5.13 -7.73
C ALA A 281 28.58 5.95 -9.00
N GLN A 282 29.87 6.18 -9.29
CA GLN A 282 30.29 6.85 -10.53
C GLN A 282 29.90 6.07 -11.79
N ALA A 283 30.00 4.74 -11.77
CA ALA A 283 29.58 3.91 -12.88
C ALA A 283 28.06 3.96 -13.09
N VAL A 284 27.29 3.87 -12.00
CA VAL A 284 25.83 3.96 -12.01
C VAL A 284 25.38 5.33 -12.51
N GLU A 285 25.98 6.42 -12.03
CA GLU A 285 25.61 7.77 -12.45
C GLU A 285 25.80 7.99 -13.96
N HIS A 286 26.87 7.44 -14.55
CA HIS A 286 27.07 7.48 -16.00
C HIS A 286 25.94 6.78 -16.78
N LEU A 287 25.50 5.61 -16.32
CA LEU A 287 24.36 4.90 -16.90
C LEU A 287 23.08 5.73 -16.76
N LEU A 288 22.82 6.27 -15.57
CA LEU A 288 21.60 7.02 -15.28
C LEU A 288 21.49 8.31 -16.10
N GLN A 289 22.60 9.01 -16.36
CA GLN A 289 22.61 10.16 -17.28
C GLN A 289 22.16 9.78 -18.69
N THR A 290 22.57 8.61 -19.18
CA THR A 290 22.13 8.10 -20.49
C THR A 290 20.64 7.75 -20.47
N VAL A 291 20.16 7.16 -19.38
CA VAL A 291 18.74 6.84 -19.19
C VAL A 291 17.89 8.10 -19.14
N GLU A 292 18.29 9.10 -18.37
CA GLU A 292 17.57 10.37 -18.24
C GLU A 292 17.47 11.11 -19.56
N ALA A 293 18.56 11.15 -20.34
CA ALA A 293 18.53 11.70 -21.69
C ALA A 293 17.54 10.94 -22.60
N ALA A 294 17.55 9.61 -22.57
CA ALA A 294 16.63 8.81 -23.35
C ALA A 294 15.16 8.99 -22.91
N VAL A 295 14.89 9.14 -21.61
CA VAL A 295 13.55 9.40 -21.08
C VAL A 295 13.07 10.79 -21.47
N ALA A 296 13.94 11.81 -21.37
CA ALA A 296 13.63 13.19 -21.77
C ALA A 296 13.35 13.29 -23.27
N ASP A 297 14.01 12.49 -24.09
CA ASP A 297 13.78 12.38 -25.54
C ASP A 297 12.58 11.48 -25.91
N GLU A 298 11.78 11.02 -24.93
CA GLU A 298 10.65 10.09 -25.12
C GLU A 298 11.03 8.74 -25.76
N ARG A 299 12.28 8.28 -25.56
CA ARG A 299 12.83 7.01 -26.07
C ARG A 299 13.25 6.04 -24.96
N PRO A 300 12.42 5.76 -23.93
CA PRO A 300 12.82 4.88 -22.83
C PRO A 300 13.08 3.41 -23.26
N LEU A 301 12.55 2.98 -24.42
CA LEU A 301 12.80 1.65 -24.97
C LEU A 301 14.25 1.46 -25.46
N ASP A 302 14.98 2.53 -25.77
CA ASP A 302 16.36 2.42 -26.24
C ASP A 302 17.32 1.95 -25.13
N VAL A 303 16.96 2.24 -23.88
CA VAL A 303 17.76 1.92 -22.68
C VAL A 303 17.23 0.72 -21.90
N ALA A 304 15.93 0.41 -21.99
CA ALA A 304 15.30 -0.71 -21.30
C ALA A 304 14.32 -1.51 -22.19
N PRO A 305 14.78 -2.02 -23.36
CA PRO A 305 13.89 -2.64 -24.34
C PRO A 305 13.16 -3.86 -23.77
N ASN A 306 13.89 -4.75 -23.09
CA ASN A 306 13.35 -5.99 -22.58
C ASN A 306 12.29 -5.77 -21.47
N LEU A 307 12.50 -4.79 -20.59
CA LEU A 307 11.51 -4.41 -19.57
C LEU A 307 10.22 -3.89 -20.23
N GLY A 308 10.37 -2.93 -21.15
CA GLY A 308 9.24 -2.29 -21.82
C GLY A 308 8.42 -3.23 -22.70
N THR A 309 9.08 -4.13 -23.45
CA THR A 309 8.37 -4.98 -24.43
C THR A 309 7.87 -6.30 -23.87
N THR A 310 8.52 -6.87 -22.85
CA THR A 310 8.22 -8.24 -22.39
C THR A 310 7.67 -8.34 -20.97
N LYS A 311 7.90 -7.31 -20.14
CA LYS A 311 7.62 -7.38 -18.70
C LYS A 311 6.49 -6.47 -18.26
N MET A 312 6.38 -5.25 -18.80
CA MET A 312 5.33 -4.28 -18.41
C MET A 312 3.98 -4.59 -19.06
N LEU A 313 2.91 -4.01 -18.51
CA LEU A 313 1.55 -4.22 -19.00
C LEU A 313 1.34 -3.49 -20.35
N PRO A 314 1.08 -4.20 -21.47
CA PRO A 314 0.85 -3.57 -22.77
C PRO A 314 -0.60 -3.05 -22.87
N LEU A 315 -0.98 -2.16 -21.96
CA LEU A 315 -2.30 -1.56 -21.88
C LEU A 315 -2.18 -0.04 -21.72
N ALA A 316 -3.01 0.71 -22.43
CA ALA A 316 -3.09 2.15 -22.27
C ALA A 316 -3.61 2.51 -20.85
N PRO A 317 -3.12 3.61 -20.24
CA PRO A 317 -3.57 4.04 -18.92
C PRO A 317 -5.09 4.25 -18.80
N ASP A 318 -5.70 4.86 -19.81
CA ASP A 318 -7.15 5.07 -19.89
C ASP A 318 -7.94 3.75 -19.80
N THR A 319 -7.58 2.76 -20.63
CA THR A 319 -8.20 1.44 -20.58
C THR A 319 -7.96 0.71 -19.25
N LEU A 320 -6.81 0.93 -18.60
CA LEU A 320 -6.53 0.42 -17.26
C LEU A 320 -7.50 1.03 -16.24
N VAL A 321 -7.70 2.35 -16.25
CA VAL A 321 -8.64 3.05 -15.36
C VAL A 321 -10.06 2.55 -15.56
N SER A 322 -10.55 2.51 -16.81
CA SER A 322 -11.89 2.01 -17.11
C SER A 322 -12.11 0.57 -16.58
N ARG A 323 -11.07 -0.28 -16.61
CA ARG A 323 -11.14 -1.64 -16.02
C ARG A 323 -11.04 -1.68 -14.50
N ILE A 324 -10.30 -0.76 -13.86
CA ILE A 324 -10.27 -0.62 -12.40
C ILE A 324 -11.64 -0.16 -11.87
N LEU A 325 -12.30 0.73 -12.61
CA LEU A 325 -13.58 1.35 -12.26
C LEU A 325 -14.82 0.52 -12.66
N ASN A 326 -14.67 -0.59 -13.40
CA ASN A 326 -15.79 -1.37 -13.95
C ASN A 326 -16.78 -1.94 -12.94
N SER A 327 -16.45 -1.98 -11.65
CA SER A 327 -17.37 -2.38 -10.58
C SER A 327 -17.59 -1.29 -9.54
N VAL A 328 -17.16 -0.06 -9.85
CA VAL A 328 -17.32 1.12 -9.01
C VAL A 328 -18.56 1.89 -9.46
N GLN A 329 -19.33 2.43 -8.51
CA GLN A 329 -20.53 3.22 -8.78
C GLN A 329 -20.49 4.54 -8.01
N ILE A 330 -20.90 5.62 -8.67
CA ILE A 330 -21.10 6.96 -8.08
C ILE A 330 -22.60 7.22 -8.08
N GLY A 331 -23.20 7.20 -6.89
CA GLY A 331 -24.64 7.18 -6.77
C GLY A 331 -25.22 5.87 -7.32
N TYR A 332 -26.11 5.99 -8.29
CA TYR A 332 -26.63 4.87 -9.07
C TYR A 332 -25.91 4.70 -10.41
N LEU A 333 -24.96 5.58 -10.75
CA LEU A 333 -24.30 5.61 -12.04
C LEU A 333 -23.00 4.79 -11.99
N PRO A 334 -22.73 3.90 -12.96
CA PRO A 334 -21.44 3.23 -13.08
C PRO A 334 -20.32 4.26 -13.29
N ALA A 335 -19.15 4.04 -12.66
CA ALA A 335 -18.00 4.93 -12.78
C ALA A 335 -17.23 4.80 -14.12
N VAL A 336 -17.70 3.96 -15.05
CA VAL A 336 -17.06 3.72 -16.35
C VAL A 336 -17.82 4.41 -17.48
N VAL A 337 -17.07 4.96 -18.44
CA VAL A 337 -17.61 5.55 -19.66
C VAL A 337 -18.11 4.44 -20.60
N ALA A 338 -19.37 4.52 -21.03
CA ALA A 338 -20.08 3.44 -21.72
C ALA A 338 -19.44 2.96 -23.05
N SER A 339 -18.54 3.74 -23.66
CA SER A 339 -17.80 3.38 -24.87
C SER A 339 -16.79 2.25 -24.66
N ASP A 340 -16.28 2.08 -23.44
CA ASP A 340 -15.07 1.29 -23.19
C ASP A 340 -15.33 -0.18 -22.88
N VAL A 341 -16.59 -0.55 -22.63
CA VAL A 341 -16.98 -1.91 -22.17
C VAL A 341 -17.40 -2.81 -23.34
N ARG A 342 -17.41 -2.32 -24.59
CA ARG A 342 -17.74 -3.17 -25.74
C ARG A 342 -16.58 -4.11 -26.11
N SER A 343 -16.77 -5.38 -25.75
CA SER A 343 -15.99 -6.61 -26.01
C SER A 343 -14.95 -6.93 -24.93
N SER A 344 -15.00 -8.08 -24.24
CA SER A 344 -15.38 -9.43 -24.70
C SER A 344 -16.10 -10.23 -23.60
N SER A 345 -17.29 -10.72 -23.91
CA SER A 345 -18.05 -11.75 -23.17
C SER A 345 -17.38 -13.13 -23.23
N GLY A 346 -16.10 -13.20 -22.86
CA GLY A 346 -15.25 -14.40 -22.92
C GLY A 346 -13.98 -14.31 -22.08
N GLY A 347 -13.90 -13.38 -21.12
CA GLY A 347 -12.79 -13.32 -20.16
C GLY A 347 -12.82 -14.49 -19.19
N LEU A 348 -11.65 -14.95 -18.74
CA LEU A 348 -11.58 -15.91 -17.63
C LEU A 348 -11.93 -15.20 -16.31
N ALA A 349 -12.51 -15.95 -15.37
CA ALA A 349 -12.80 -15.45 -14.03
C ALA A 349 -11.50 -15.12 -13.26
N CYS A 350 -11.49 -13.99 -12.58
CA CYS A 350 -10.40 -13.60 -11.68
C CYS A 350 -10.32 -14.58 -10.51
N ARG A 351 -9.14 -15.12 -10.23
CA ARG A 351 -8.93 -16.06 -9.12
C ARG A 351 -9.32 -15.49 -7.75
N PHE A 352 -9.17 -14.19 -7.55
CA PHE A 352 -9.47 -13.56 -6.27
C PHE A 352 -10.92 -13.13 -6.12
N CYS A 353 -11.43 -12.31 -7.06
CA CYS A 353 -12.78 -11.75 -6.95
C CYS A 353 -13.85 -12.49 -7.76
N GLY A 354 -13.47 -13.43 -8.62
CA GLY A 354 -14.41 -14.15 -9.49
C GLY A 354 -14.92 -13.38 -10.71
N ALA A 355 -14.58 -12.09 -10.87
CA ALA A 355 -15.04 -11.30 -12.01
C ALA A 355 -14.46 -11.79 -13.34
N ASP A 356 -15.27 -11.87 -14.40
CA ASP A 356 -14.91 -12.33 -15.76
C ASP A 356 -14.10 -11.29 -16.56
N LEU A 357 -13.07 -10.74 -15.93
CA LEU A 357 -12.25 -9.62 -16.42
C LEU A 357 -10.76 -9.91 -16.26
N ALA A 358 -10.38 -11.18 -16.08
CA ALA A 358 -9.00 -11.55 -15.81
C ALA A 358 -8.14 -11.49 -17.07
N VAL A 359 -7.11 -10.65 -17.04
CA VAL A 359 -6.19 -10.39 -18.17
C VAL A 359 -4.72 -10.56 -17.81
N ILE A 360 -4.41 -10.70 -16.52
CA ILE A 360 -3.03 -10.90 -16.07
C ILE A 360 -2.87 -12.37 -15.75
N ASP A 361 -1.96 -13.03 -16.46
CA ASP A 361 -1.57 -14.40 -16.13
C ASP A 361 -0.81 -14.41 -14.79
N GLU A 362 -1.03 -15.44 -13.97
CA GLU A 362 -0.20 -15.72 -12.80
C GLU A 362 1.22 -16.09 -13.25
N LYS A 363 2.03 -15.06 -13.52
CA LYS A 363 3.46 -15.14 -13.31
C LYS A 363 3.61 -15.07 -11.80
N ASN A 364 4.25 -16.09 -11.21
CA ASN A 364 4.44 -16.25 -9.76
C ASN A 364 4.51 -14.90 -9.07
N ILE A 365 3.87 -14.74 -7.91
CA ILE A 365 4.06 -13.71 -6.87
C ILE A 365 2.70 -13.12 -6.38
N ILE A 366 1.69 -12.95 -7.23
CA ILE A 366 0.38 -12.40 -6.78
C ILE A 366 -0.30 -13.31 -5.74
N GLY A 367 -0.18 -14.63 -5.90
CA GLY A 367 -0.88 -15.63 -5.08
C GLY A 367 -0.25 -15.92 -3.71
N GLY A 368 0.71 -15.13 -3.23
CA GLY A 368 1.30 -15.27 -1.89
C GLY A 368 2.18 -16.52 -1.69
N SER A 369 2.29 -16.97 -0.43
CA SER A 369 3.09 -18.14 -0.01
C SER A 369 2.65 -19.44 -0.71
N GLY A 370 3.61 -20.28 -1.09
CA GLY A 370 3.34 -21.53 -1.82
C GLY A 370 3.20 -21.39 -3.34
N THR A 371 3.44 -20.21 -3.90
CA THR A 371 3.60 -19.96 -5.34
C THR A 371 4.69 -20.86 -5.96
N GLY A 372 5.78 -21.11 -5.24
CA GLY A 372 6.85 -22.01 -5.69
C GLY A 372 6.42 -23.49 -5.82
N ASN A 373 5.46 -23.95 -5.02
CA ASN A 373 4.95 -25.34 -5.08
C ASN A 373 4.12 -25.61 -6.35
N ARG A 374 3.56 -24.55 -6.95
CA ARG A 374 2.76 -24.62 -8.19
C ARG A 374 3.63 -24.50 -9.45
N PHE A 375 4.81 -23.88 -9.34
CA PHE A 375 5.72 -23.67 -10.47
C PHE A 375 6.31 -24.97 -11.03
N ASN A 376 6.54 -25.98 -10.18
CA ASN A 376 6.96 -27.32 -10.62
C ASN A 376 5.83 -28.16 -11.24
N GLN A 377 4.60 -27.64 -11.34
CA GLN A 377 3.47 -28.28 -12.02
C GLN A 377 3.18 -27.61 -13.38
N SER A 378 4.24 -27.40 -14.16
CA SER A 378 4.28 -26.74 -15.49
C SER A 378 3.44 -27.39 -16.61
N LEU A 379 2.34 -28.08 -16.30
CA LEU A 379 1.50 -28.82 -17.25
C LEU A 379 0.00 -28.49 -17.23
N ARG A 380 -0.47 -27.45 -16.51
CA ARG A 380 -1.87 -26.99 -16.67
C ARG A 380 -1.95 -25.82 -17.66
N ARG A 381 -2.54 -26.12 -18.83
CA ARG A 381 -2.73 -25.23 -20.00
C ARG A 381 -3.76 -24.10 -19.82
N VAL A 382 -4.18 -23.79 -18.59
CA VAL A 382 -5.06 -22.65 -18.28
C VAL A 382 -4.52 -22.04 -17.00
N GLY A 383 -3.63 -21.05 -17.13
CA GLY A 383 -3.07 -20.35 -15.96
C GLY A 383 -4.17 -19.66 -15.16
N GLU A 384 -4.03 -19.62 -13.84
CA GLU A 384 -4.87 -18.75 -13.01
C GLU A 384 -4.63 -17.31 -13.47
N ARG A 385 -5.71 -16.53 -13.58
CA ARG A 385 -5.64 -15.14 -14.04
C ARG A 385 -6.23 -14.18 -13.01
N PHE A 386 -5.74 -12.95 -13.04
CA PHE A 386 -6.21 -11.87 -12.17
C PHE A 386 -6.78 -10.72 -13.00
N CYS A 387 -7.80 -10.05 -12.47
CA CYS A 387 -8.26 -8.78 -13.01
C CYS A 387 -7.29 -7.66 -12.58
N LEU A 388 -7.29 -6.56 -13.33
CA LEU A 388 -6.39 -5.42 -13.10
C LEU A 388 -6.60 -4.79 -11.72
N ARG A 389 -7.85 -4.71 -11.24
CA ARG A 389 -8.17 -4.19 -9.89
C ARG A 389 -7.51 -5.01 -8.79
N CYS A 390 -7.62 -6.35 -8.84
CA CYS A 390 -7.02 -7.24 -7.86
C CYS A 390 -5.49 -7.19 -7.90
N ALA A 391 -4.91 -7.11 -9.08
CA ALA A 391 -3.46 -7.01 -9.23
C ALA A 391 -2.92 -5.63 -8.79
N LEU A 392 -3.66 -4.55 -9.03
CA LEU A 392 -3.34 -3.23 -8.47
C LEU A 392 -3.43 -3.25 -6.95
N SER A 393 -4.44 -3.90 -6.35
CA SER A 393 -4.49 -4.10 -4.91
C SER A 393 -3.22 -4.78 -4.39
N SER A 394 -2.80 -5.90 -4.99
CA SER A 394 -1.55 -6.57 -4.61
C SER A 394 -0.31 -5.67 -4.77
N TYR A 395 -0.29 -4.81 -5.80
CA TYR A 395 0.74 -3.79 -5.98
C TYR A 395 0.75 -2.79 -4.82
N LEU A 396 -0.40 -2.22 -4.45
CA LEU A 396 -0.51 -1.22 -3.38
C LEU A 396 -0.15 -1.79 -2.01
N GLU A 397 -0.56 -3.03 -1.74
CA GLU A 397 -0.18 -3.75 -0.53
C GLU A 397 1.35 -3.91 -0.45
N THR A 398 1.98 -4.31 -1.55
CA THR A 398 3.44 -4.47 -1.62
C THR A 398 4.17 -3.13 -1.58
N LYS A 399 3.62 -2.08 -2.20
CA LYS A 399 4.14 -0.70 -2.11
C LYS A 399 4.12 -0.20 -0.67
N ARG A 400 3.08 -0.54 0.09
CA ARG A 400 2.97 -0.15 1.50
C ARG A 400 3.90 -0.96 2.37
N LEU A 401 3.84 -2.28 2.29
CA LEU A 401 4.46 -3.19 3.26
C LEU A 401 5.87 -3.65 2.87
N GLY A 402 6.25 -3.49 1.62
CA GLY A 402 7.44 -4.10 1.04
C GLY A 402 7.23 -5.59 0.76
N MET A 403 8.34 -6.27 0.44
CA MET A 403 8.35 -7.69 0.09
C MET A 403 9.03 -8.52 1.19
N GLN A 404 8.63 -9.79 1.31
CA GLN A 404 9.41 -10.86 1.96
C GLN A 404 9.76 -11.93 0.94
N PHE A 405 10.55 -12.93 1.33
CA PHE A 405 10.94 -14.03 0.46
C PHE A 405 10.36 -15.36 0.95
N ASP A 406 9.62 -16.04 0.09
CA ASP A 406 9.25 -17.46 0.26
C ASP A 406 10.19 -18.32 -0.60
N GLY A 407 11.20 -18.91 0.06
CA GLY A 407 12.31 -19.58 -0.59
C GLY A 407 13.14 -18.62 -1.45
N ILE A 408 12.88 -18.61 -2.75
CA ILE A 408 13.55 -17.70 -3.69
C ILE A 408 12.65 -16.59 -4.21
N PHE A 409 11.34 -16.71 -4.07
CA PHE A 409 10.38 -15.80 -4.67
C PHE A 409 10.10 -14.60 -3.75
N PRO A 410 10.19 -13.36 -4.25
CA PRO A 410 9.66 -12.22 -3.51
C PRO A 410 8.14 -12.38 -3.41
N VAL A 411 7.53 -12.17 -2.27
CA VAL A 411 6.07 -12.19 -2.08
C VAL A 411 5.67 -11.02 -1.21
N PRO A 412 4.41 -10.54 -1.28
CA PRO A 412 3.91 -9.53 -0.35
C PRO A 412 4.17 -9.96 1.10
N LYS A 413 4.59 -9.02 1.94
CA LYS A 413 4.70 -9.28 3.38
C LYS A 413 3.32 -9.51 3.98
N LEU A 414 3.20 -10.53 4.82
CA LEU A 414 1.94 -10.86 5.48
C LEU A 414 1.88 -10.21 6.86
N TYR A 415 0.72 -9.63 7.20
CA TYR A 415 0.47 -8.94 8.47
C TYR A 415 -0.88 -9.36 9.07
N ASN A 416 -1.10 -9.01 10.33
CA ASN A 416 -2.42 -8.99 10.94
C ASN A 416 -3.06 -7.63 10.68
N VAL A 417 -4.24 -7.63 10.07
CA VAL A 417 -5.00 -6.40 9.75
C VAL A 417 -6.20 -6.30 10.68
N ILE A 418 -6.32 -5.19 11.39
CA ILE A 418 -7.44 -4.88 12.28
C ILE A 418 -8.01 -3.53 11.89
N PHE A 419 -9.32 -3.45 11.74
CA PHE A 419 -10.02 -2.18 11.50
C PHE A 419 -10.64 -1.67 12.79
N HIS A 420 -10.71 -0.36 12.92
CA HIS A 420 -11.35 0.28 14.05
C HIS A 420 -11.99 1.59 13.61
N TYR A 421 -13.22 1.85 14.02
CA TYR A 421 -13.78 3.19 13.88
C TYR A 421 -13.64 3.96 15.16
N GLY A 422 -13.18 5.20 15.06
CA GLY A 422 -13.21 6.10 16.20
C GLY A 422 -13.05 7.54 15.77
N ARG A 423 -13.23 8.44 16.74
CA ARG A 423 -12.81 9.83 16.60
C ARG A 423 -11.31 9.86 16.87
N HIS A 424 -10.56 10.23 15.83
CA HIS A 424 -9.11 10.24 15.76
C HIS A 424 -8.69 11.42 14.91
N ASP A 425 -8.20 12.50 15.52
CA ASP A 425 -7.45 13.52 14.79
C ASP A 425 -6.05 13.01 14.38
N ASP A 426 -5.30 13.80 13.62
CA ASP A 426 -3.96 13.42 13.14
C ASP A 426 -2.94 13.27 14.27
N GLY A 427 -3.06 14.05 15.35
CA GLY A 427 -2.23 13.92 16.54
C GLY A 427 -2.51 12.63 17.30
N GLU A 428 -3.79 12.23 17.44
CA GLU A 428 -4.22 11.00 18.09
C GLU A 428 -3.70 9.75 17.34
N VAL A 429 -3.71 9.78 16.01
CA VAL A 429 -3.17 8.68 15.20
C VAL A 429 -1.65 8.56 15.34
N GLU A 430 -0.93 9.68 15.30
CA GLU A 430 0.53 9.69 15.53
C GLU A 430 0.87 9.17 16.94
N ALA A 431 0.12 9.62 17.94
CA ALA A 431 0.27 9.17 19.32
C ALA A 431 0.05 7.67 19.48
N LEU A 432 -0.97 7.15 18.81
CA LEU A 432 -1.31 5.73 18.83
C LEU A 432 -0.24 4.89 18.13
N GLN A 433 0.28 5.36 17.00
CA GLN A 433 1.43 4.76 16.32
C GLN A 433 2.63 4.66 17.26
N ARG A 434 3.02 5.76 17.91
CA ARG A 434 4.16 5.81 18.85
C ARG A 434 3.98 4.85 20.02
N GLN A 435 2.78 4.74 20.57
CA GLN A 435 2.48 3.80 21.65
C GLN A 435 2.61 2.35 21.21
N ILE A 436 2.09 2.00 20.04
CA ILE A 436 2.20 0.63 19.49
C ILE A 436 3.66 0.27 19.22
N ASP A 437 4.43 1.17 18.61
CA ASP A 437 5.86 0.95 18.37
C ASP A 437 6.62 0.78 19.67
N TYR A 438 6.32 1.58 20.68
CA TYR A 438 6.93 1.47 22.01
C TYR A 438 6.65 0.12 22.66
N VAL A 439 5.38 -0.29 22.68
CA VAL A 439 4.90 -1.59 23.19
C VAL A 439 5.62 -2.74 22.48
N LEU A 440 5.65 -2.72 21.15
CA LEU A 440 6.29 -3.80 20.39
C LEU A 440 7.80 -3.86 20.61
N ALA A 441 8.49 -2.73 20.69
CA ALA A 441 9.95 -2.70 20.89
C ALA A 441 10.39 -3.22 22.27
N HIS A 442 9.60 -2.98 23.32
CA HIS A 442 10.04 -3.18 24.71
C HIS A 442 9.51 -4.47 25.35
N ILE A 443 8.44 -5.06 24.82
CA ILE A 443 7.89 -6.33 25.33
C ILE A 443 8.85 -7.49 25.10
N GLY A 444 9.52 -7.53 23.95
CA GLY A 444 10.53 -8.55 23.64
C GLY A 444 11.84 -8.41 24.43
N GLY A 445 12.06 -7.27 25.10
CA GLY A 445 13.33 -6.88 25.73
C GLY A 445 13.47 -7.27 27.20
N GLY A 446 12.47 -7.92 27.81
CA GLY A 446 12.52 -8.32 29.22
C GLY A 446 12.25 -7.20 30.21
N LYS A 447 11.74 -6.05 29.75
CA LYS A 447 11.32 -4.93 30.60
C LYS A 447 10.13 -5.34 31.46
N GLY A 448 10.12 -4.93 32.72
CA GLY A 448 9.00 -5.18 33.61
C GLY A 448 7.72 -4.50 33.12
N ILE A 449 6.56 -5.12 33.34
CA ILE A 449 5.26 -4.58 32.92
C ILE A 449 5.05 -3.18 33.54
N GLU A 450 5.36 -3.00 34.83
CA GLU A 450 5.20 -1.71 35.53
C GLU A 450 6.05 -0.59 34.91
N GLU A 451 7.31 -0.89 34.57
CA GLU A 451 8.22 0.06 33.94
C GLU A 451 7.70 0.47 32.55
N LEU A 452 7.30 -0.51 31.74
CA LEU A 452 6.72 -0.25 30.40
C LEU A 452 5.55 0.73 30.47
N TRP A 453 4.69 0.61 31.47
CA TRP A 453 3.53 1.48 31.63
C TRP A 453 3.86 2.87 32.14
N ALA A 454 4.84 3.00 33.04
CA ALA A 454 5.33 4.30 33.45
C ALA A 454 5.80 5.11 32.22
N ASP A 455 6.53 4.46 31.32
CA ASP A 455 6.99 5.11 30.10
C ASP A 455 5.85 5.39 29.11
N LEU A 456 4.86 4.51 28.99
CA LEU A 456 3.69 4.76 28.14
C LEU A 456 2.86 5.95 28.65
N ARG A 457 2.73 6.12 29.97
CA ARG A 457 2.11 7.32 30.54
C ARG A 457 2.92 8.56 30.19
N GLN A 458 4.23 8.52 30.38
CA GLN A 458 5.12 9.62 30.02
C GLN A 458 5.04 9.95 28.51
N LEU A 459 4.96 8.93 27.65
CA LEU A 459 4.80 9.10 26.20
C LEU A 459 3.45 9.78 25.87
N ARG A 460 2.35 9.36 26.51
CA ARG A 460 1.03 9.99 26.33
C ARG A 460 1.04 11.43 26.80
N GLU A 461 1.69 11.73 27.93
CA GLU A 461 1.85 13.11 28.42
C GLU A 461 2.67 13.96 27.46
N GLN A 462 3.76 13.41 26.90
CA GLN A 462 4.58 14.10 25.91
C GLN A 462 3.77 14.43 24.65
N VAL A 463 3.05 13.45 24.10
CA VAL A 463 2.20 13.67 22.92
C VAL A 463 1.09 14.69 23.22
N ALA A 464 0.45 14.61 24.38
CA ALA A 464 -0.56 15.60 24.79
C ALA A 464 0.04 17.02 24.97
N GLN A 465 1.33 17.15 25.26
CA GLN A 465 1.99 18.47 25.24
C GLN A 465 2.26 18.96 23.82
N GLU A 466 2.63 18.06 22.91
CA GLU A 466 2.95 18.38 21.51
C GLU A 466 1.71 18.78 20.69
N HIS A 467 0.56 18.13 20.93
CA HIS A 467 -0.66 18.30 20.14
C HIS A 467 -1.80 19.02 20.88
N GLY A 468 -1.58 19.43 22.14
CA GLY A 468 -2.62 19.97 23.01
C GLY A 468 -3.34 18.88 23.81
N ALA A 469 -4.18 19.28 24.77
CA ALA A 469 -4.81 18.34 25.69
C ALA A 469 -5.69 17.32 24.94
N LEU A 470 -5.18 16.09 24.85
CA LEU A 470 -5.87 14.94 24.30
C LEU A 470 -6.69 14.25 25.40
N ASP A 471 -7.96 13.92 25.13
CA ASP A 471 -8.87 13.29 26.09
C ASP A 471 -8.71 11.77 26.11
N TRP A 472 -7.60 11.32 26.68
CA TRP A 472 -7.26 9.90 26.75
C TRP A 472 -8.00 9.17 27.88
N ALA A 473 -8.62 8.03 27.58
CA ALA A 473 -9.12 7.15 28.64
C ALA A 473 -7.97 6.63 29.55
N GLU A 474 -8.27 6.48 30.83
CA GLU A 474 -7.35 5.93 31.83
C GLU A 474 -7.09 4.43 31.56
N ILE A 475 -5.82 4.03 31.67
CA ILE A 475 -5.39 2.64 31.45
C ILE A 475 -5.35 1.91 32.79
N ASP A 476 -6.34 1.05 33.03
CA ASP A 476 -6.35 0.09 34.15
C ASP A 476 -5.42 -1.09 33.83
N TRP A 477 -4.27 -1.13 34.51
CA TRP A 477 -3.15 -2.01 34.18
C TRP A 477 -3.10 -3.31 35.00
N GLU A 478 -3.83 -3.41 36.11
CA GLU A 478 -3.81 -4.60 36.98
C GLU A 478 -4.74 -5.72 36.47
N ALA A 479 -5.83 -5.35 35.78
CA ALA A 479 -6.93 -6.28 35.49
C ALA A 479 -6.78 -7.13 34.21
N TRP A 480 -5.87 -6.80 33.28
CA TRP A 480 -6.00 -7.28 31.89
C TRP A 480 -4.72 -7.71 31.15
N ILE A 481 -3.55 -7.48 31.74
CA ILE A 481 -2.31 -7.31 30.98
C ILE A 481 -1.54 -8.59 30.63
N PRO A 482 -1.33 -9.57 31.53
CA PRO A 482 -0.42 -10.69 31.24
C PRO A 482 -0.73 -11.46 29.94
N PRO A 483 -2.00 -11.77 29.60
CA PRO A 483 -2.31 -12.52 28.38
C PRO A 483 -2.06 -11.73 27.08
N ALA A 484 -2.22 -10.40 27.09
CA ALA A 484 -2.02 -9.56 25.90
C ALA A 484 -0.54 -9.42 25.56
N MET A 485 0.27 -9.28 26.61
CA MET A 485 1.72 -9.19 26.52
C MET A 485 2.31 -10.50 25.99
N ASP A 486 1.77 -11.64 26.40
CA ASP A 486 2.19 -12.95 25.88
C ASP A 486 1.92 -13.08 24.36
N VAL A 487 0.79 -12.56 23.88
CA VAL A 487 0.47 -12.55 22.44
C VAL A 487 1.44 -11.66 21.68
N ILE A 488 1.73 -10.45 22.19
CA ILE A 488 2.68 -9.53 21.55
C ILE A 488 4.12 -10.05 21.59
N ALA A 489 4.55 -10.64 22.70
CA ALA A 489 5.88 -11.22 22.82
C ALA A 489 6.12 -12.35 21.79
N GLN A 490 5.04 -13.01 21.36
CA GLN A 490 5.07 -14.03 20.31
C GLN A 490 5.05 -13.43 18.90
N MET A 491 4.79 -12.14 18.72
CA MET A 491 4.85 -11.47 17.42
C MET A 491 6.29 -11.30 16.92
N GLN A 492 6.47 -11.27 15.60
CA GLN A 492 7.73 -10.91 14.96
C GLN A 492 8.16 -9.51 15.42
N GLN A 493 9.39 -9.39 15.89
CA GLN A 493 9.90 -8.14 16.49
C GLN A 493 10.81 -7.37 15.51
N ASP A 494 11.19 -8.02 14.41
CA ASP A 494 11.91 -7.45 13.27
C ASP A 494 10.97 -6.79 12.25
N VAL A 495 9.68 -6.70 12.57
CA VAL A 495 8.63 -6.16 11.72
C VAL A 495 7.95 -4.99 12.44
N GLN A 496 7.90 -3.83 11.79
CA GLN A 496 7.24 -2.64 12.31
C GLN A 496 5.72 -2.73 12.15
N ALA A 497 4.99 -2.23 13.15
CA ALA A 497 3.55 -2.04 13.08
C ALA A 497 3.18 -0.69 12.47
N GLU A 498 1.94 -0.55 12.03
CA GLU A 498 1.42 0.71 11.53
C GLU A 498 -0.04 0.95 11.90
N VAL A 499 -0.39 2.22 11.98
CA VAL A 499 -1.75 2.74 12.08
C VAL A 499 -1.99 3.62 10.86
N ILE A 500 -2.93 3.24 10.00
CA ILE A 500 -3.29 4.00 8.80
C ILE A 500 -4.68 4.61 8.98
N PRO A 501 -4.83 5.94 8.93
CA PRO A 501 -6.14 6.57 8.87
C PRO A 501 -6.70 6.50 7.44
N LEU A 502 -7.94 6.03 7.31
CA LEU A 502 -8.69 6.01 6.05
C LEU A 502 -9.85 7.00 6.08
N GLY A 503 -10.17 7.58 4.93
CA GLY A 503 -11.18 8.64 4.82
C GLY A 503 -10.64 10.02 5.22
N ALA A 504 -11.55 10.91 5.59
CA ALA A 504 -11.23 12.28 5.97
C ALA A 504 -12.08 12.74 7.17
N GLY A 505 -11.61 13.78 7.87
CA GLY A 505 -12.24 14.30 9.09
C GLY A 505 -11.85 13.53 10.36
N ASP A 506 -12.37 13.99 11.49
CA ASP A 506 -12.05 13.44 12.81
C ASP A 506 -12.56 12.02 13.01
N TYR A 507 -13.64 11.61 12.33
CA TYR A 507 -14.20 10.27 12.52
C TYR A 507 -13.90 9.39 11.33
N ARG A 508 -12.97 8.48 11.56
CA ARG A 508 -12.33 7.73 10.49
C ARG A 508 -12.14 6.28 10.86
N LEU A 509 -11.94 5.50 9.80
CA LEU A 509 -11.60 4.10 9.90
C LEU A 509 -10.08 3.99 10.01
N LEU A 510 -9.58 3.53 11.14
CA LEU A 510 -8.18 3.18 11.33
C LEU A 510 -7.93 1.74 10.88
N VAL A 511 -6.77 1.51 10.27
CA VAL A 511 -6.22 0.19 9.99
C VAL A 511 -4.97 -0.01 10.82
N PHE A 512 -5.02 -0.93 11.76
CA PHE A 512 -3.84 -1.44 12.42
C PHE A 512 -3.25 -2.57 11.61
N ILE A 513 -1.97 -2.43 11.27
CA ILE A 513 -1.15 -3.42 10.60
C ILE A 513 -0.15 -3.90 11.65
N LEU A 514 -0.38 -5.08 12.20
CA LEU A 514 0.45 -5.64 13.25
C LEU A 514 1.31 -6.80 12.73
N PRO A 515 2.50 -7.03 13.28
CA PRO A 515 3.33 -8.17 12.92
C PRO A 515 2.60 -9.50 13.12
N GLN A 516 3.00 -10.49 12.33
CA GLN A 516 2.53 -11.85 12.49
C GLN A 516 3.21 -12.54 13.67
N LEU A 517 2.55 -13.57 14.24
CA LEU A 517 3.22 -14.44 15.21
C LEU A 517 4.46 -15.12 14.61
N ARG A 518 5.51 -15.26 15.44
CA ARG A 518 6.73 -15.98 15.12
C ARG A 518 6.43 -17.48 14.96
N PRO A 519 6.82 -18.11 13.83
CA PRO A 519 6.74 -19.54 13.71
C PRO A 519 7.74 -20.23 14.65
N GLY A 520 7.33 -21.34 15.27
CA GLY A 520 8.26 -22.21 15.98
C GLY A 520 9.25 -22.91 15.03
N SER A 521 10.32 -23.51 15.55
CA SER A 521 11.37 -24.16 14.74
C SER A 521 10.89 -25.35 13.88
N ARG A 522 9.68 -25.86 14.13
CA ARG A 522 9.06 -26.99 13.41
C ARG A 522 7.72 -26.64 12.76
N GLU A 523 7.24 -25.41 12.91
CA GLU A 523 5.93 -24.99 12.44
C GLU A 523 6.09 -23.96 11.31
N GLY A 524 5.27 -24.07 10.26
CA GLY A 524 5.22 -23.04 9.22
C GLY A 524 4.46 -21.80 9.70
N LEU A 525 4.85 -20.62 9.22
CA LEU A 525 4.18 -19.34 9.53
C LEU A 525 2.66 -19.42 9.32
N ASP A 526 2.22 -19.97 8.19
CA ASP A 526 0.80 -20.16 7.86
C ASP A 526 0.03 -20.97 8.90
N PHE A 527 0.67 -21.98 9.51
CA PHE A 527 0.03 -22.82 10.51
C PHE A 527 -0.21 -22.04 11.81
N VAL A 528 0.81 -21.31 12.26
CA VAL A 528 0.73 -20.49 13.48
C VAL A 528 -0.31 -19.37 13.32
N GLN A 529 -0.32 -18.67 12.17
CA GLN A 529 -1.32 -17.63 11.91
C GLN A 529 -2.74 -18.18 11.88
N LYS A 530 -2.98 -19.32 11.21
CA LYS A 530 -4.31 -19.95 11.18
C LYS A 530 -4.79 -20.38 12.56
N ARG A 531 -3.88 -20.79 13.44
CA ARG A 531 -4.22 -21.14 14.81
C ARG A 531 -4.57 -19.90 15.62
N PHE A 532 -3.80 -18.82 15.47
CA PHE A 532 -4.05 -17.54 16.12
C PHE A 532 -5.38 -16.92 15.71
N SER A 533 -5.65 -16.81 14.41
CA SER A 533 -6.89 -16.22 13.90
C SER A 533 -8.15 -16.99 14.32
N ARG A 534 -8.02 -18.27 14.66
CA ARG A 534 -9.10 -19.11 15.20
C ARG A 534 -9.22 -19.05 16.72
N SER A 535 -8.23 -18.50 17.42
CA SER A 535 -8.23 -18.36 18.87
C SER A 535 -8.98 -17.10 19.29
N ARG A 536 -10.27 -17.25 19.61
CA ARG A 536 -11.11 -16.13 20.08
C ARG A 536 -10.49 -15.41 21.27
N LEU A 537 -9.94 -16.15 22.23
CA LEU A 537 -9.30 -15.57 23.41
C LEU A 537 -8.13 -14.66 23.00
N ALA A 538 -7.20 -15.18 22.19
CA ALA A 538 -6.00 -14.42 21.80
C ALA A 538 -6.35 -13.18 20.96
N VAL A 539 -7.33 -13.30 20.06
CA VAL A 539 -7.82 -12.17 19.26
C VAL A 539 -8.50 -11.14 20.17
N TYR A 540 -9.44 -11.53 21.03
CA TYR A 540 -10.10 -10.58 21.93
C TYR A 540 -9.13 -9.89 22.87
N THR A 541 -8.14 -10.62 23.39
CA THR A 541 -7.06 -10.06 24.20
C THR A 541 -6.24 -9.02 23.41
N LEU A 542 -5.92 -9.27 22.14
CA LEU A 542 -5.24 -8.27 21.31
C LEU A 542 -6.12 -7.03 21.07
N LEU A 543 -7.41 -7.23 20.75
CA LEU A 543 -8.34 -6.14 20.49
C LEU A 543 -8.59 -5.27 21.72
N GLY A 544 -8.74 -5.86 22.91
CA GLY A 544 -8.93 -5.06 24.13
C GLY A 544 -7.67 -4.31 24.54
N LEU A 545 -6.47 -4.79 24.20
CA LEU A 545 -5.26 -3.99 24.36
C LEU A 545 -5.28 -2.77 23.43
N LEU A 546 -5.60 -2.97 22.15
CA LEU A 546 -5.73 -1.85 21.20
C LEU A 546 -6.78 -0.84 21.66
N ARG A 547 -7.93 -1.31 22.17
CA ARG A 547 -8.95 -0.44 22.76
C ARG A 547 -8.41 0.42 23.89
N LYS A 548 -7.59 -0.15 24.79
CA LYS A 548 -6.98 0.59 25.90
C LYS A 548 -5.92 1.59 25.44
N LEU A 549 -5.10 1.22 24.46
CA LEU A 549 -4.12 2.14 23.87
C LEU A 549 -4.83 3.29 23.13
N CYS A 550 -5.88 2.97 22.36
CA CYS A 550 -6.72 3.93 21.66
C CYS A 550 -7.42 4.91 22.60
N GLY A 551 -7.89 4.42 23.76
CA GLY A 551 -8.67 5.22 24.70
C GLY A 551 -10.08 5.56 24.21
N CYS A 552 -10.60 4.80 23.25
CA CYS A 552 -11.83 5.07 22.52
C CYS A 552 -12.75 3.84 22.54
N ASP A 553 -14.08 4.04 22.50
CA ASP A 553 -15.08 2.96 22.62
C ASP A 553 -15.64 2.44 21.28
N GLY A 554 -14.98 2.77 20.18
CA GLY A 554 -15.42 2.30 18.88
C GLY A 554 -15.09 0.82 18.60
N PRO A 555 -15.79 0.20 17.65
CA PRO A 555 -15.74 -1.24 17.36
C PRO A 555 -14.41 -1.65 16.72
N TYR A 556 -14.04 -2.93 16.86
CA TYR A 556 -12.83 -3.50 16.26
C TYR A 556 -13.15 -4.72 15.38
N TYR A 557 -12.55 -4.78 14.19
CA TYR A 557 -12.77 -5.86 13.22
C TYR A 557 -11.44 -6.53 12.88
N PHE A 558 -11.23 -7.77 13.34
CA PHE A 558 -10.03 -8.54 13.04
C PHE A 558 -10.19 -9.32 11.73
N GLN A 559 -9.35 -9.02 10.73
CA GLN A 559 -9.32 -9.71 9.42
C GLN A 559 -10.69 -9.83 8.74
N SER A 560 -11.61 -8.91 9.00
CA SER A 560 -12.96 -8.90 8.47
C SER A 560 -13.35 -7.50 8.00
N LEU A 561 -14.37 -7.42 7.16
CA LEU A 561 -14.88 -6.13 6.70
C LEU A 561 -15.56 -5.38 7.86
N PRO A 562 -15.18 -4.11 8.12
CA PRO A 562 -15.98 -3.23 8.93
C PRO A 562 -17.33 -3.00 8.22
N THR A 563 -18.41 -2.86 8.98
CA THR A 563 -19.72 -2.58 8.39
C THR A 563 -20.42 -1.45 9.11
N LEU A 564 -20.89 -0.46 8.35
CA LEU A 564 -21.89 0.49 8.83
C LEU A 564 -23.23 -0.26 8.86
N ALA A 565 -23.46 -1.02 9.92
CA ALA A 565 -24.72 -1.70 10.20
C ALA A 565 -25.26 -1.20 11.54
N PRO A 566 -26.60 -1.19 11.77
CA PRO A 566 -27.15 -0.82 13.06
C PRO A 566 -26.57 -1.71 14.18
N GLY A 567 -25.83 -1.14 15.12
CA GLY A 567 -25.13 -1.86 16.19
C GLY A 567 -23.68 -2.23 15.88
N GLY A 568 -23.15 -1.87 14.70
CA GLY A 568 -21.76 -2.08 14.32
C GLY A 568 -20.77 -1.28 15.16
N PHE A 569 -21.22 -0.24 15.89
CA PHE A 569 -20.44 0.54 16.86
C PHE A 569 -20.92 0.36 18.30
N ASP A 570 -21.58 -0.77 18.60
CA ASP A 570 -21.74 -1.19 19.99
C ASP A 570 -20.33 -1.39 20.58
N PRO A 571 -19.99 -0.80 21.75
CA PRO A 571 -18.69 -0.99 22.42
C PRO A 571 -18.37 -2.46 22.75
N ASN A 572 -19.33 -3.38 22.57
CA ASN A 572 -19.20 -4.82 22.71
C ASN A 572 -18.96 -5.57 21.37
N THR A 573 -18.82 -4.84 20.25
CA THR A 573 -18.52 -5.38 18.91
C THR A 573 -17.01 -5.40 18.68
#